data_AF-A0A2P6QQ46-F1
#
_entry.id   AF-A0A2P6QQ46-F1
#
_cell.length_a   1.000
_cell.length_b   1.000
_cell.length_c   1.000
_cell.angle_alpha   90.00
_cell.angle_beta   90.00
_cell.angle_gamma   90.00
#
_symmetry.space_group_name_H-M   'P 1'
#
loop_
_entity.id
_entity.type
_entity.pdbx_description
1 polymer ?
#
loop_
_entity_poly.entity_id
_entity_poly.type
_entity_poly.pdbx_seq_one_letter_code
_entity_poly.pdbx_strand_id
1 'polypeptide(L)'
;MQCKPPSEEIAHKTTLAILNKLLKYSWEAKASLTLAAFAMECGESWLLAQLRESDYLAKSIAILKRVPILLKPLELPKRKQSILELNNLIKATLQVIECIDQFNKLSIYDPKDVPGLSIALDHIPVDVYWTIMTVVACATKITILTSDENKEFDLSPYSQKIHYVLNKLKIQLIVCRKQIGGLLVLIFFFFE
;
A
#
# COMPACT_ATOMS: atom_id res chain seq x y z
N MET A 1 -22.78 7.65 17.09
CA MET A 1 -22.51 6.47 16.22
C MET A 1 -22.33 6.98 14.81
N GLN A 2 -21.11 6.99 14.28
CA GLN A 2 -20.86 7.35 12.88
C GLN A 2 -21.04 6.10 12.02
N CYS A 3 -22.07 6.08 11.17
CA CYS A 3 -22.21 5.06 10.15
C CYS A 3 -21.06 5.20 9.16
N LYS A 4 -20.12 4.25 9.18
CA LYS A 4 -19.10 4.16 8.14
C LYS A 4 -19.76 3.80 6.81
N PRO A 5 -19.32 4.37 5.68
CA PRO A 5 -19.83 4.00 4.38
C PRO A 5 -19.57 2.51 4.13
N PRO A 6 -20.47 1.78 3.44
CA PRO A 6 -20.37 0.34 3.22
C PRO A 6 -19.01 -0.12 2.69
N SER A 7 -18.35 0.71 1.86
CA SER A 7 -17.04 0.39 1.31
C SER A 7 -15.89 0.44 2.33
N GLU A 8 -15.95 1.27 3.36
CA GLU A 8 -14.90 1.32 4.40
C GLU A 8 -14.99 0.10 5.33
N GLU A 9 -16.21 -0.34 5.64
CA GLU A 9 -16.43 -1.56 6.42
C GLU A 9 -15.93 -2.81 5.66
N ILE A 10 -16.21 -2.87 4.35
CA ILE A 10 -15.70 -3.95 3.49
C ILE A 10 -14.17 -3.90 3.43
N ALA A 11 -13.57 -2.72 3.21
CA ALA A 11 -12.12 -2.57 3.18
C ALA A 11 -11.47 -3.01 4.51
N HIS A 12 -12.10 -2.66 5.64
CA HIS A 12 -11.66 -3.09 6.97
C HIS A 12 -11.72 -4.61 7.15
N LYS A 13 -12.86 -5.24 6.84
CA LYS A 13 -13.01 -6.70 6.95
C LYS A 13 -12.02 -7.44 6.04
N THR A 14 -11.83 -6.98 4.81
CA THR A 14 -10.86 -7.55 3.87
C THR A 14 -9.43 -7.39 4.39
N THR A 15 -9.09 -6.23 4.93
CA THR A 15 -7.77 -5.97 5.55
C THR A 15 -7.50 -6.95 6.69
N LEU A 16 -8.46 -7.13 7.61
CA LEU A 16 -8.33 -8.08 8.71
C LEU A 16 -8.22 -9.53 8.20
N ALA A 17 -8.98 -9.90 7.16
CA ALA A 17 -8.87 -11.22 6.55
C ALA A 17 -7.49 -11.47 5.95
N ILE A 18 -6.89 -10.49 5.27
CA ILE A 18 -5.52 -10.57 4.74
C ILE A 18 -4.51 -10.72 5.88
N LEU A 19 -4.60 -9.88 6.90
CA LEU A 19 -3.74 -9.96 8.08
C LEU A 19 -3.83 -11.34 8.77
N ASN A 20 -5.05 -11.89 8.87
CA ASN A 20 -5.29 -13.22 9.40
C ASN A 20 -4.68 -14.33 8.53
N LYS A 21 -4.72 -14.21 7.20
CA LYS A 21 -4.05 -15.16 6.30
C LYS A 21 -2.53 -15.11 6.44
N LEU A 22 -1.98 -13.94 6.74
CA LEU A 22 -0.54 -13.70 6.82
C LEU A 22 -0.02 -13.67 8.27
N LEU A 23 -0.75 -14.21 9.24
CA LEU A 23 -0.43 -14.12 10.68
C LEU A 23 1.03 -14.49 11.00
N LYS A 24 1.52 -15.58 10.38
CA LYS A 24 2.85 -16.14 10.61
C LYS A 24 4.01 -15.34 10.01
N TYR A 25 3.72 -14.39 9.11
CA TYR A 25 4.74 -13.57 8.45
C TYR A 25 5.15 -12.37 9.31
N SER A 26 6.31 -11.77 9.06
CA SER A 26 6.70 -10.50 9.69
C SER A 26 5.75 -9.36 9.24
N TRP A 27 5.73 -8.25 9.97
CA TRP A 27 4.92 -7.08 9.61
C TRP A 27 5.31 -6.48 8.25
N GLU A 28 6.60 -6.40 7.97
CA GLU A 28 7.14 -6.02 6.66
C GLU A 28 6.62 -6.97 5.57
N ALA A 29 6.80 -8.28 5.75
CA ALA A 29 6.39 -9.28 4.76
C ALA A 29 4.87 -9.27 4.53
N LYS A 30 4.05 -9.03 5.56
CA LYS A 30 2.60 -8.87 5.40
C LYS A 30 2.26 -7.77 4.39
N ALA A 31 2.90 -6.61 4.52
CA ALA A 31 2.67 -5.48 3.61
C ALA A 31 3.22 -5.77 2.21
N SER A 32 4.47 -6.26 2.11
CA SER A 32 5.13 -6.60 0.85
C SER A 32 4.36 -7.66 0.04
N LEU A 33 3.93 -8.74 0.69
CA LEU A 33 3.14 -9.80 0.05
C LEU A 33 1.77 -9.31 -0.41
N THR A 34 1.13 -8.42 0.37
CA THR A 34 -0.15 -7.82 -0.03
C THR A 34 0.02 -6.96 -1.28
N LEU A 35 1.04 -6.10 -1.32
CA LEU A 35 1.29 -5.25 -2.48
C LEU A 35 1.67 -6.08 -3.72
N ALA A 36 2.43 -7.16 -3.53
CA ALA A 36 2.77 -8.09 -4.61
C ALA A 36 1.53 -8.81 -5.17
N ALA A 37 0.66 -9.33 -4.29
CA ALA A 37 -0.59 -9.96 -4.70
C ALA A 37 -1.48 -8.97 -5.48
N PHE A 38 -1.60 -7.73 -4.99
CA PHE A 38 -2.28 -6.66 -5.70
C PHE A 38 -1.68 -6.38 -7.08
N ALA A 39 -0.35 -6.29 -7.19
CA ALA A 39 0.32 -6.05 -8.46
C ALA A 39 0.06 -7.19 -9.47
N MET A 40 0.00 -8.45 -9.00
CA MET A 40 -0.36 -9.59 -9.85
C MET A 40 -1.81 -9.49 -10.35
N GLU A 41 -2.77 -9.21 -9.47
CA GLU A 41 -4.19 -9.07 -9.84
C GLU A 41 -4.43 -7.90 -10.80
N CYS A 42 -3.73 -6.78 -10.60
CA CYS A 42 -3.85 -5.59 -11.43
C CYS A 42 -3.17 -5.76 -12.79
N GLY A 43 -1.98 -6.38 -12.83
CA GLY A 43 -1.24 -6.65 -14.05
C GLY A 43 -2.02 -7.52 -15.02
N GLU A 44 -2.63 -8.61 -14.51
CA GLU A 44 -3.50 -9.47 -15.33
C GLU A 44 -4.72 -8.72 -15.85
N SER A 45 -5.39 -7.96 -14.99
CA SER A 45 -6.65 -7.26 -15.34
C SER A 45 -6.41 -6.16 -16.38
N TRP A 46 -5.31 -5.40 -16.25
CA TRP A 46 -4.94 -4.34 -17.19
C TRP A 46 -4.47 -4.89 -18.53
N LEU A 47 -3.68 -5.98 -18.52
CA LEU A 47 -3.25 -6.65 -19.75
C LEU A 47 -4.45 -7.19 -20.54
N LEU A 48 -5.40 -7.83 -19.85
CA LEU A 48 -6.64 -8.33 -20.48
C LEU A 48 -7.50 -7.21 -21.05
N ALA A 49 -7.52 -6.05 -20.40
CA ALA A 49 -8.27 -4.89 -20.88
C ALA A 49 -7.64 -4.28 -22.15
N GLN A 50 -6.31 -4.28 -22.28
CA GLN A 50 -5.58 -3.82 -23.47
C GLN A 50 -5.66 -4.80 -24.65
N LEU A 51 -5.42 -6.11 -24.41
CA LEU A 51 -5.38 -7.13 -25.47
C LEU A 51 -6.75 -7.37 -26.13
N ARG A 52 -7.84 -6.91 -25.50
CA ARG A 52 -9.19 -7.05 -26.03
C ARG A 52 -9.44 -6.21 -27.30
N GLU A 53 -8.68 -5.15 -27.53
CA GLU A 53 -8.78 -4.33 -28.74
C GLU A 53 -8.19 -5.03 -29.98
N SER A 54 -7.30 -6.01 -29.79
CA SER A 54 -6.54 -6.66 -30.87
C SER A 54 -6.82 -8.15 -31.06
N ASP A 55 -7.36 -8.87 -30.06
CA ASP A 55 -7.49 -10.34 -30.12
C ASP A 55 -8.90 -10.85 -29.69
N TYR A 56 -9.50 -11.69 -30.53
CA TYR A 56 -10.80 -12.33 -30.30
C TYR A 56 -10.78 -13.33 -29.12
N LEU A 57 -9.64 -13.98 -28.87
CA LEU A 57 -9.46 -14.88 -27.73
C LEU A 57 -9.42 -14.08 -26.42
N ALA A 58 -8.66 -12.97 -26.39
CA ALA A 58 -8.66 -12.02 -25.28
C ALA A 58 -10.06 -11.44 -25.03
N LYS A 59 -10.86 -11.23 -26.09
CA LYS A 59 -12.27 -10.81 -26.00
C LYS A 59 -13.14 -11.82 -25.27
N SER A 60 -12.97 -13.11 -25.53
CA SER A 60 -13.70 -14.21 -24.87
C SER A 60 -13.25 -14.39 -23.42
N ILE A 61 -11.96 -14.30 -23.14
CA ILE A 61 -11.40 -14.38 -21.78
C ILE A 61 -11.86 -13.20 -20.92
N ALA A 62 -11.86 -11.98 -21.47
CA ALA A 62 -12.35 -10.79 -20.79
C ALA A 62 -13.85 -10.88 -20.46
N ILE A 63 -14.67 -11.47 -21.34
CA ILE A 63 -16.10 -11.74 -21.07
C ILE A 63 -16.23 -12.74 -19.91
N LEU A 64 -15.47 -13.84 -19.96
CA LEU A 64 -15.49 -14.88 -18.95
C LEU A 64 -15.06 -14.37 -17.56
N LYS A 65 -14.02 -13.52 -17.51
CA LYS A 65 -13.55 -12.86 -16.28
C LYS A 65 -14.35 -11.62 -15.86
N ARG A 66 -15.44 -11.26 -16.58
CA ARG A 66 -16.24 -10.05 -16.35
C ARG A 66 -15.41 -8.77 -16.28
N VAL A 67 -14.38 -8.62 -17.13
CA VAL A 67 -13.59 -7.38 -17.24
C VAL A 67 -14.42 -6.34 -18.01
N PRO A 68 -14.87 -5.25 -17.37
CA PRO A 68 -15.84 -4.40 -18.03
C PRO A 68 -15.16 -3.33 -18.91
N ILE A 69 -15.99 -2.58 -19.63
CA ILE A 69 -15.66 -2.05 -20.95
C ILE A 69 -14.83 -0.77 -20.85
N LEU A 70 -13.63 -0.75 -21.45
CA LEU A 70 -12.77 0.45 -21.49
C LEU A 70 -13.21 1.52 -22.52
N LEU A 71 -14.33 1.36 -23.23
CA LEU A 71 -14.58 1.99 -24.53
C LEU A 71 -15.60 3.16 -24.54
N LYS A 72 -15.57 4.09 -23.57
CA LYS A 72 -16.34 5.36 -23.71
C LYS A 72 -15.39 6.56 -23.86
N PRO A 73 -15.28 7.16 -25.07
CA PRO A 73 -14.36 8.28 -25.35
C PRO A 73 -14.56 9.51 -24.47
N LEU A 74 -15.79 9.75 -23.97
CA LEU A 74 -16.12 10.92 -23.14
C LEU A 74 -15.51 10.86 -21.72
N GLU A 75 -15.14 9.68 -21.22
CA GLU A 75 -14.65 9.50 -19.84
C GLU A 75 -13.11 9.38 -19.76
N LEU A 76 -12.43 9.42 -20.91
CA LEU A 76 -10.97 9.27 -21.01
C LEU A 76 -10.17 10.25 -20.12
N PRO A 77 -10.47 11.55 -20.06
CA PRO A 77 -9.72 12.48 -19.22
C PRO A 77 -9.87 12.20 -17.72
N LYS A 78 -11.10 11.96 -17.25
CA LYS A 78 -11.39 11.63 -15.84
C LYS A 78 -10.76 10.29 -15.43
N ARG A 79 -10.78 9.30 -16.33
CA ARG A 79 -10.12 8.01 -16.12
C ARG A 79 -8.59 8.15 -16.05
N LYS A 80 -7.98 8.93 -16.94
CA LYS A 80 -6.53 9.22 -16.90
C LYS A 80 -6.13 9.85 -15.56
N GLN A 81 -6.91 10.80 -15.08
CA GLN A 81 -6.70 11.43 -13.78
C GLN A 81 -6.81 10.39 -12.64
N SER A 82 -7.84 9.54 -12.66
CA SER A 82 -8.02 8.49 -11.66
C SER A 82 -6.85 7.47 -11.65
N ILE A 83 -6.32 7.13 -12.82
CA ILE A 83 -5.14 6.26 -12.95
C ILE A 83 -3.89 6.94 -12.38
N LEU A 84 -3.71 8.24 -12.65
CA LEU A 84 -2.59 9.00 -12.11
C LEU A 84 -2.63 9.06 -10.58
N GLU A 85 -3.80 9.33 -10.00
CA GLU A 85 -4.01 9.32 -8.54
C GLU A 85 -3.71 7.96 -7.92
N LEU A 86 -4.18 6.89 -8.56
CA LEU A 86 -3.91 5.52 -8.15
C LEU A 86 -2.40 5.20 -8.18
N ASN A 87 -1.70 5.56 -9.26
CA ASN A 87 -0.26 5.35 -9.40
C ASN A 87 0.53 6.10 -8.33
N ASN A 88 0.15 7.35 -8.05
CA ASN A 88 0.78 8.14 -7.00
C ASN A 88 0.54 7.52 -5.62
N LEU A 89 -0.66 7.01 -5.35
CA LEU A 89 -1.01 6.35 -4.10
C LEU A 89 -0.26 5.03 -3.91
N ILE A 90 -0.16 4.20 -4.95
CA ILE A 90 0.63 2.96 -4.95
C ILE A 90 2.12 3.28 -4.70
N LYS A 91 2.65 4.31 -5.35
CA LYS A 91 4.03 4.75 -5.14
C LYS A 91 4.29 5.21 -3.69
N ALA A 92 3.37 5.97 -3.10
CA ALA A 92 3.46 6.36 -1.70
C ALA A 92 3.39 5.14 -0.76
N THR A 93 2.52 4.18 -1.07
CA THR A 93 2.39 2.91 -0.33
C THR A 93 3.68 2.09 -0.39
N LEU A 94 4.32 2.00 -1.56
CA LEU A 94 5.62 1.35 -1.71
C LEU A 94 6.69 2.01 -0.83
N GLN A 95 6.74 3.35 -0.80
CA GLN A 95 7.70 4.06 0.06
C GLN A 95 7.46 3.81 1.56
N VAL A 96 6.22 3.60 1.98
CA VAL A 96 5.91 3.20 3.37
C VAL A 96 6.50 1.82 3.67
N ILE A 97 6.31 0.85 2.77
CA ILE A 97 6.88 -0.50 2.90
C ILE A 97 8.41 -0.44 2.96
N GLU A 98 9.05 0.36 2.10
CA GLU A 98 10.50 0.57 2.13
C GLU A 98 10.99 1.19 3.45
N CYS A 99 10.21 2.07 4.08
CA CYS A 99 10.55 2.60 5.40
C CYS A 99 10.42 1.52 6.49
N ILE A 100 9.38 0.68 6.42
CA ILE A 100 9.16 -0.43 7.35
C ILE A 100 10.30 -1.46 7.24
N ASP A 101 10.73 -1.81 6.02
CA ASP A 101 11.90 -2.68 5.78
C ASP A 101 13.18 -2.09 6.38
N GLN A 102 13.38 -0.76 6.27
CA GLN A 102 14.51 -0.11 6.94
C GLN A 102 14.45 -0.24 8.46
N PHE A 103 13.29 -0.07 9.09
CA PHE A 103 13.16 -0.32 10.54
C PHE A 103 13.45 -1.78 10.90
N ASN A 104 13.00 -2.72 10.09
CA ASN A 104 13.31 -4.14 10.27
C ASN A 104 14.82 -4.41 10.18
N LYS A 105 15.56 -3.71 9.31
CA LYS A 105 17.03 -3.80 9.26
C LYS A 105 17.71 -3.15 10.48
N LEU A 106 17.10 -2.10 11.04
CA LEU A 106 17.60 -1.44 12.25
C LEU A 106 17.28 -2.21 13.53
N SER A 107 16.43 -3.24 13.51
CA SER A 107 16.06 -4.02 14.71
C SER A 107 17.20 -4.85 15.30
N ILE A 108 18.40 -4.78 14.72
CA ILE A 108 19.63 -5.37 15.25
C ILE A 108 20.20 -4.58 16.45
N TYR A 109 19.83 -3.31 16.60
CA TYR A 109 20.30 -2.46 17.70
C TYR A 109 19.44 -2.66 18.96
N ASP A 110 20.05 -2.59 20.15
CA ASP A 110 19.31 -2.68 21.41
C ASP A 110 18.37 -1.45 21.53
N PRO A 111 17.08 -1.65 21.84
CA PRO A 111 16.13 -0.57 22.12
C PRO A 111 16.60 0.44 23.19
N LYS A 112 17.49 0.03 24.11
CA LYS A 112 18.10 0.92 25.11
C LYS A 112 19.04 1.96 24.48
N ASP A 113 19.77 1.55 23.45
CA ASP A 113 20.74 2.40 22.75
C ASP A 113 20.06 3.30 21.71
N VAL A 114 18.92 2.84 21.18
CA VAL A 114 18.14 3.56 20.17
C VAL A 114 16.66 3.69 20.61
N PRO A 115 16.33 4.55 21.59
CA PRO A 115 14.95 4.70 22.06
C PRO A 115 13.94 5.09 20.97
N GLY A 116 14.39 5.81 19.94
CA GLY A 116 13.55 6.17 18.79
C GLY A 116 13.09 4.96 17.98
N LEU A 117 13.89 3.88 17.98
CA LEU A 117 13.58 2.63 17.29
C LEU A 117 12.46 1.87 18.00
N SER A 118 12.48 1.81 19.34
CA SER A 118 11.40 1.17 20.11
C SER A 118 10.05 1.81 19.81
N ILE A 119 9.99 3.14 19.85
CA ILE A 119 8.76 3.90 19.58
C ILE A 119 8.27 3.66 18.13
N ALA A 120 9.19 3.56 17.17
CA ALA A 120 8.84 3.26 15.79
C ALA A 120 8.26 1.84 15.66
N LEU A 121 8.93 0.83 16.22
CA LEU A 121 8.53 -0.57 16.14
C LEU A 121 7.15 -0.84 16.76
N ASP A 122 6.81 -0.17 17.86
CA ASP A 122 5.47 -0.28 18.48
C ASP A 122 4.33 0.19 17.57
N HIS A 123 4.62 1.11 16.66
CA HIS A 123 3.63 1.64 15.72
C HIS A 123 3.56 0.90 14.39
N ILE A 124 4.56 0.09 14.04
CA ILE A 124 4.61 -0.67 12.77
C ILE A 124 3.33 -1.49 12.51
N PRO A 125 2.72 -2.21 13.49
CA PRO A 125 1.47 -2.95 13.24
C PRO A 125 0.34 -2.07 12.70
N VAL A 126 0.20 -0.86 13.25
CA VAL A 126 -0.84 0.09 12.85
C VAL A 126 -0.53 0.66 11.47
N ASP A 127 0.72 0.99 11.21
CA ASP A 127 1.17 1.53 9.92
C ASP A 127 1.04 0.49 8.79
N VAL A 128 1.30 -0.80 9.07
CA VAL A 128 1.04 -1.91 8.14
C VAL A 128 -0.45 -2.11 7.87
N TYR A 129 -1.29 -2.02 8.90
CA TYR A 129 -2.74 -2.10 8.70
C TYR A 129 -3.24 -1.03 7.73
N TRP A 130 -2.80 0.23 7.88
CA TRP A 130 -3.19 1.31 6.96
C TRP A 130 -2.60 1.14 5.56
N THR A 131 -1.40 0.58 5.45
CA THR A 131 -0.78 0.21 4.17
C THR A 131 -1.63 -0.82 3.42
N ILE A 132 -1.97 -1.94 4.06
CA ILE A 132 -2.82 -3.00 3.46
C ILE A 132 -4.20 -2.46 3.11
N MET A 133 -4.81 -1.68 4.01
CA MET A 133 -6.11 -1.07 3.76
C MET A 133 -6.11 -0.14 2.56
N THR A 134 -5.03 0.62 2.36
CA THR A 134 -4.84 1.47 1.17
C THR A 134 -4.73 0.63 -0.09
N VAL A 135 -4.01 -0.50 -0.07
CA VAL A 135 -3.94 -1.43 -1.20
C VAL A 135 -5.32 -1.99 -1.55
N VAL A 136 -6.12 -2.38 -0.55
CA VAL A 136 -7.50 -2.87 -0.76
C VAL A 136 -8.40 -1.77 -1.38
N ALA A 137 -8.25 -0.52 -0.96
CA ALA A 137 -8.95 0.62 -1.53
C ALA A 137 -8.55 0.85 -3.00
N CYS A 138 -7.25 0.77 -3.31
CA CYS A 138 -6.73 0.82 -4.68
C CYS A 138 -7.33 -0.30 -5.55
N ALA A 139 -7.36 -1.54 -5.06
CA ALA A 139 -7.97 -2.67 -5.77
C ALA A 139 -9.44 -2.41 -6.09
N THR A 140 -10.19 -1.91 -5.09
CA THR A 140 -11.60 -1.55 -5.24
C THR A 140 -11.80 -0.46 -6.30
N LYS A 141 -10.95 0.59 -6.30
CA LYS A 141 -10.99 1.64 -7.32
C LYS A 141 -10.72 1.09 -8.72
N ILE A 142 -9.75 0.18 -8.88
CA ILE A 142 -9.46 -0.45 -10.18
C ILE A 142 -10.67 -1.27 -10.65
N THR A 143 -11.25 -2.10 -9.79
CA THR A 143 -12.45 -2.88 -10.13
C THR A 143 -13.58 -1.97 -10.61
N ILE A 144 -13.82 -0.86 -9.91
CA ILE A 144 -14.82 0.14 -10.30
C ILE A 144 -14.47 0.80 -11.64
N LEU A 145 -13.22 1.22 -11.86
CA LEU A 145 -12.76 1.86 -13.10
C LEU A 145 -12.85 0.93 -14.31
N THR A 146 -12.65 -0.37 -14.09
CA THR A 146 -12.87 -1.37 -15.11
C THR A 146 -14.35 -1.64 -15.30
N SER A 147 -15.21 -1.40 -14.30
CA SER A 147 -16.66 -1.66 -14.35
C SER A 147 -17.49 -0.71 -15.21
N ASP A 148 -18.60 -1.20 -15.77
CA ASP A 148 -19.63 -0.36 -16.42
C ASP A 148 -20.49 0.39 -15.38
N GLU A 149 -20.22 0.23 -14.09
CA GLU A 149 -20.92 0.93 -13.01
C GLU A 149 -20.30 2.32 -12.79
N ASN A 150 -21.11 3.37 -12.95
CA ASN A 150 -20.76 4.74 -12.58
C ASN A 150 -20.81 4.91 -11.05
N LYS A 151 -19.97 4.19 -10.30
CA LYS A 151 -19.79 4.39 -8.86
C LYS A 151 -18.56 5.23 -8.60
N GLU A 152 -18.74 6.32 -7.88
CA GLU A 152 -17.61 7.12 -7.41
C GLU A 152 -17.04 6.51 -6.13
N PHE A 153 -15.73 6.33 -6.09
CA PHE A 153 -15.00 5.87 -4.92
C PHE A 153 -13.84 6.81 -4.68
N ASP A 154 -13.88 7.51 -3.55
CA ASP A 154 -12.90 8.52 -3.18
C ASP A 154 -11.70 7.88 -2.48
N LEU A 155 -10.51 8.09 -3.05
CA LEU A 155 -9.24 7.62 -2.48
C LEU A 155 -8.59 8.65 -1.55
N SER A 156 -9.11 9.87 -1.47
CA SER A 156 -8.53 10.98 -0.71
C SER A 156 -8.25 10.62 0.76
N PRO A 157 -9.14 9.93 1.51
CA PRO A 157 -8.87 9.57 2.89
C PRO A 157 -7.67 8.63 3.04
N TYR A 158 -7.55 7.65 2.15
CA TYR A 158 -6.44 6.69 2.13
C TYR A 158 -5.14 7.37 1.73
N SER A 159 -5.19 8.28 0.75
CA SER A 159 -4.05 9.08 0.33
C SER A 159 -3.52 9.96 1.46
N GLN A 160 -4.40 10.72 2.13
CA GLN A 160 -4.01 11.53 3.28
C GLN A 160 -3.38 10.67 4.38
N LYS A 161 -3.98 9.51 4.66
CA LYS A 161 -3.48 8.61 5.69
C LYS A 161 -2.09 8.04 5.34
N ILE A 162 -1.88 7.60 4.10
CA ILE A 162 -0.59 6.99 3.73
C ILE A 162 0.52 8.03 3.71
N HIS A 163 0.24 9.27 3.28
CA HIS A 163 1.22 10.35 3.32
C HIS A 163 1.56 10.75 4.77
N TYR A 164 0.58 10.75 5.67
CA TYR A 164 0.83 10.95 7.10
C TYR A 164 1.75 9.85 7.67
N VAL A 165 1.44 8.58 7.39
CA VAL A 165 2.26 7.43 7.82
C VAL A 165 3.68 7.55 7.26
N LEU A 166 3.81 7.83 5.97
CA LEU A 166 5.11 7.99 5.31
C LEU A 166 5.96 9.09 5.94
N ASN A 167 5.38 10.27 6.19
CA ASN A 167 6.08 11.38 6.81
C ASN A 167 6.52 11.05 8.23
N LYS A 168 5.64 10.43 9.02
CA LYS A 168 5.94 9.97 10.38
C LYS A 168 7.12 8.99 10.39
N LEU A 169 7.08 7.96 9.54
CA LEU A 169 8.14 6.95 9.45
C LEU A 169 9.48 7.57 9.01
N LYS A 170 9.47 8.49 8.03
CA LYS A 170 10.68 9.21 7.60
C LYS A 170 11.31 10.01 8.74
N ILE A 171 10.51 10.72 9.53
CA ILE A 171 11.00 11.47 10.69
C ILE A 171 11.61 10.51 11.73
N GLN A 172 10.93 9.41 12.04
CA GLN A 172 11.43 8.41 12.98
C GLN A 172 12.74 7.76 12.50
N LEU A 173 12.89 7.48 11.20
CA LEU A 173 14.13 6.97 10.63
C LEU A 173 15.30 7.95 10.81
N ILE A 174 15.07 9.25 10.61
CA ILE A 174 16.10 10.28 10.82
C ILE A 174 16.56 10.28 12.27
N VAL A 175 15.62 10.20 13.23
CA VAL A 175 15.93 10.13 14.66
C VAL A 175 16.76 8.89 14.99
N CYS A 176 16.36 7.72 14.53
CA CYS A 176 17.08 6.46 14.79
C CYS A 176 18.50 6.51 14.22
N ARG A 177 18.66 6.98 12.98
CA ARG A 177 19.98 7.10 12.35
C ARG A 177 20.91 8.06 13.08
N LYS A 178 20.37 9.16 13.62
CA LYS A 178 21.16 10.11 14.44
C LYS A 178 21.64 9.47 15.74
N GLN A 179 20.78 8.69 16.42
CA GLN A 179 21.14 7.97 17.65
C GLN A 179 22.24 6.93 17.39
N ILE A 180 22.09 6.13 16.32
CA ILE A 180 23.09 5.14 15.90
C ILE A 180 24.43 5.81 15.56
N GLY A 181 24.40 6.92 14.83
CA GLY A 181 25.62 7.68 14.51
C GLY A 181 26.35 8.16 15.77
N GLY A 182 25.62 8.63 16.78
CA GLY A 182 26.19 8.99 18.07
C GLY A 182 26.82 7.81 18.83
N LEU A 183 26.17 6.65 18.78
CA LEU A 183 26.68 5.42 19.41
C LEU A 183 28.02 4.99 18.79
N LEU A 184 28.11 4.99 17.46
CA LEU A 184 29.34 4.64 16.74
C LEU A 184 30.50 5.58 17.10
N VAL A 185 30.25 6.89 17.16
CA VAL A 185 31.25 7.88 17.56
C VAL A 185 31.78 7.60 18.96
N LEU A 186 30.90 7.32 19.93
CA LEU A 186 31.32 6.98 21.30
C LEU A 186 32.19 5.72 21.34
N ILE A 187 31.83 4.68 20.58
CA ILE A 187 32.63 3.45 20.50
C ILE A 187 34.03 3.73 19.96
N PHE A 188 34.16 4.58 18.92
CA PHE A 188 35.46 4.98 18.40
C PHE A 188 36.31 5.74 19.43
N PHE A 189 35.73 6.67 20.20
CA PHE A 189 36.45 7.43 21.21
C PHE A 189 36.85 6.62 22.46
N PHE A 190 36.15 5.53 22.78
CA PHE A 190 36.45 4.69 23.94
C PHE A 190 37.43 3.55 23.66
N PHE A 191 37.76 3.28 22.38
CA PHE A 191 38.69 2.23 21.96
C PHE A 191 40.02 2.77 21.39
N GLU A 192 40.27 4.08 21.51
CA GLU A 192 41.57 4.73 21.26
C GLU A 192 42.22 5.13 22.60
#